data_AF-A0A7X3QDZ6-F1
#
_entry.id   AF-A0A7X3QDZ6-F1
#
_cell.length_a   1.000
_cell.length_b   1.000
_cell.length_c   1.000
_cell.angle_alpha   90.00
_cell.angle_beta   90.00
_cell.angle_gamma   90.00
#
_symmetry.space_group_name_H-M   'P 1'
#
loop_
_entity.id
_entity.type
_entity.pdbx_description
1 polymer ?
#
loop_
_entity_poly.entity_id
_entity_poly.type
_entity_poly.pdbx_seq_one_letter_code
_entity_poly.pdbx_strand_id
1 'polypeptide(L)'
;MITYDAPVKQVPLSVATSPFDSSIYRELLRDADVGELFTDGAVVRAMMRVEGALAKVQGRLGLIPKASAAAIDNAMRELQVDPASLAPGTRAAGIPAPALVDALRDALQAPEHAHYLHWGATSQDIMDTGLVLRLRGVCDIVEDRLTRLLRALARQAATHAELPLAARTRPQIATPPRIGAVVAAWGAPLLVQREALAQLRPRLLRVSLAGAAGNSAALGDQVEQLRAELAAELALGDSELAWHSDRTALAELAALLVRINGSLAKLGEDCIIGCRTEMGELKLWSGGGSSTMPQ
;
A
#
# COMPACT_ATOMS: atom_id res chain seq x y z
N MET A 1 -13.17 -33.27 -24.45
CA MET A 1 -12.66 -32.33 -23.43
C MET A 1 -11.21 -32.06 -23.79
N ILE A 2 -10.92 -30.90 -24.39
CA ILE A 2 -9.57 -30.56 -24.85
C ILE A 2 -8.90 -29.78 -23.72
N THR A 3 -8.00 -30.44 -22.99
CA THR A 3 -7.12 -29.79 -22.01
C THR A 3 -5.98 -29.10 -22.74
N TYR A 4 -5.82 -27.80 -22.46
CA TYR A 4 -4.75 -26.97 -23.02
C TYR A 4 -3.58 -26.95 -22.02
N ASP A 5 -2.65 -27.89 -22.17
CA ASP A 5 -1.34 -27.82 -21.52
C ASP A 5 -0.37 -27.06 -22.44
N ALA A 6 -0.39 -25.74 -22.37
CA ALA A 6 0.71 -24.95 -22.94
C ALA A 6 1.93 -25.03 -22.02
N PRO A 7 3.12 -25.38 -22.54
CA PRO A 7 4.33 -25.34 -21.75
C PRO A 7 4.61 -23.88 -21.32
N VAL A 8 4.54 -23.63 -20.01
CA VAL A 8 4.93 -22.35 -19.41
C VAL A 8 6.44 -22.20 -19.63
N LYS A 9 6.82 -21.25 -20.48
CA LYS A 9 8.22 -20.89 -20.70
C LYS A 9 8.79 -20.41 -19.36
N GLN A 10 9.65 -21.22 -18.74
CA GLN A 10 10.36 -20.82 -17.52
C GLN A 10 11.35 -19.72 -17.87
N VAL A 11 10.95 -18.46 -17.64
CA VAL A 11 11.87 -17.33 -17.65
C VAL A 11 12.63 -17.36 -16.32
N PRO A 12 13.97 -17.32 -16.30
CA PRO A 12 14.73 -17.27 -15.05
C PRO A 12 14.28 -16.08 -14.19
N LEU A 13 14.15 -16.30 -12.88
CA LEU A 13 13.59 -15.38 -11.87
C LEU A 13 14.31 -14.03 -11.73
N SER A 14 15.34 -13.73 -12.53
CA SER A 14 16.14 -12.50 -12.44
C SER A 14 15.84 -11.45 -13.51
N VAL A 15 14.84 -11.62 -14.36
CA VAL A 15 14.50 -10.61 -15.36
C VAL A 15 13.54 -9.59 -14.75
N ALA A 16 14.04 -8.39 -14.48
CA ALA A 16 13.20 -7.28 -14.06
C ALA A 16 12.06 -7.05 -15.08
N THR A 17 10.83 -7.17 -14.62
CA THR A 17 9.61 -6.97 -15.44
C THR A 17 9.10 -5.53 -15.35
N SER A 18 9.56 -4.78 -14.34
CA SER A 18 9.26 -3.38 -14.09
C SER A 18 10.55 -2.58 -13.88
N PRO A 19 10.59 -1.28 -14.27
CA PRO A 19 11.69 -0.40 -13.90
C PRO A 19 11.92 -0.31 -12.38
N PHE A 20 10.90 -0.54 -11.57
CA PHE A 20 11.01 -0.59 -10.11
C PHE A 20 11.83 -1.79 -9.60
N ASP A 21 11.92 -2.86 -10.37
CA ASP A 21 12.69 -4.07 -10.04
C ASP A 21 14.04 -4.13 -10.79
N SER A 22 14.26 -3.19 -11.72
CA SER A 22 15.46 -3.15 -12.56
C SER A 22 16.71 -2.85 -11.75
N SER A 23 17.77 -3.62 -11.98
CA SER A 23 19.07 -3.37 -11.36
C SER A 23 19.73 -2.05 -11.77
N ILE A 24 19.26 -1.45 -12.86
CA ILE A 24 19.79 -0.20 -13.40
C ILE A 24 18.90 0.98 -12.99
N TYR A 25 17.57 0.78 -12.94
CA TYR A 25 16.62 1.88 -12.72
C TYR A 25 16.03 1.95 -11.31
N ARG A 26 16.09 0.88 -10.49
CA ARG A 26 15.42 0.86 -9.19
C ARG A 26 15.91 1.95 -8.24
N GLU A 27 17.19 2.30 -8.24
CA GLU A 27 17.71 3.36 -7.35
C GLU A 27 17.18 4.75 -7.72
N LEU A 28 16.65 4.91 -8.95
CA LEU A 28 16.00 6.14 -9.41
C LEU A 28 14.48 6.11 -9.22
N LEU A 29 13.84 4.98 -9.54
CA LEU A 29 12.39 4.90 -9.67
C LEU A 29 11.70 4.20 -8.51
N ARG A 30 12.38 3.26 -7.83
CA ARG A 30 11.79 2.51 -6.73
C ARG A 30 11.84 3.35 -5.47
N ASP A 31 10.71 3.35 -4.77
CA ASP A 31 10.66 3.81 -3.39
C ASP A 31 10.97 2.64 -2.44
N ALA A 32 12.08 2.70 -1.71
CA ALA A 32 12.50 1.61 -0.83
C ALA A 32 11.47 1.34 0.27
N ASP A 33 11.06 2.37 1.01
CA ASP A 33 10.11 2.28 2.13
C ASP A 33 8.76 1.69 1.69
N VAL A 34 8.22 2.15 0.55
CA VAL A 34 6.98 1.57 0.02
C VAL A 34 7.24 0.15 -0.50
N GLY A 35 8.35 -0.09 -1.17
CA GLY A 35 8.70 -1.41 -1.72
C GLY A 35 8.81 -2.49 -0.65
N GLU A 36 9.30 -2.18 0.55
CA GLU A 36 9.35 -3.12 1.68
C GLU A 36 7.96 -3.66 2.05
N LEU A 37 6.92 -2.83 1.97
CA LEU A 37 5.53 -3.20 2.27
C LEU A 37 4.90 -4.14 1.23
N PHE A 38 5.54 -4.34 0.07
CA PHE A 38 5.01 -5.16 -1.02
C PHE A 38 5.92 -6.34 -1.42
N THR A 39 6.93 -6.64 -0.60
CA THR A 39 7.67 -7.91 -0.73
C THR A 39 6.76 -9.10 -0.43
N ASP A 40 7.06 -10.27 -1.01
CA ASP A 40 6.32 -11.50 -0.72
C ASP A 40 6.35 -11.84 0.78
N GLY A 41 7.49 -11.57 1.44
CA GLY A 41 7.64 -11.70 2.89
C GLY A 41 6.66 -10.79 3.65
N ALA A 42 6.51 -9.53 3.25
CA ALA A 42 5.55 -8.61 3.85
C ALA A 42 4.10 -9.04 3.61
N VAL A 43 3.78 -9.58 2.43
CA VAL A 43 2.46 -10.15 2.11
C VAL A 43 2.12 -11.29 3.07
N VAL A 44 3.00 -12.29 3.16
CA VAL A 44 2.83 -13.47 4.03
C VAL A 44 2.75 -13.05 5.49
N ARG A 45 3.65 -12.16 5.92
CA ARG A 45 3.70 -11.69 7.30
C ARG A 45 2.41 -10.98 7.71
N ALA A 46 1.84 -10.18 6.83
CA ALA A 46 0.58 -9.49 7.08
C ALA A 46 -0.59 -10.46 7.20
N MET A 47 -0.69 -11.46 6.31
CA MET A 47 -1.74 -12.50 6.39
C MET A 47 -1.65 -13.28 7.71
N MET A 48 -0.46 -13.72 8.11
CA MET A 48 -0.26 -14.41 9.39
C MET A 48 -0.60 -13.53 10.61
N ARG A 49 -0.35 -12.21 10.54
CA ARG A 49 -0.77 -11.28 11.60
C ARG A 49 -2.30 -11.24 11.74
N VAL A 50 -3.03 -11.33 10.63
CA VAL A 50 -4.50 -11.41 10.65
C VAL A 50 -4.96 -12.73 11.27
N GLU A 51 -4.36 -13.86 10.88
CA GLU A 51 -4.68 -15.17 11.46
C GLU A 51 -4.49 -15.21 12.98
N GLY A 52 -3.36 -14.69 13.47
CA GLY A 52 -3.07 -14.66 14.90
C GLY A 52 -4.03 -13.76 15.68
N ALA A 53 -4.33 -12.57 15.13
CA ALA A 53 -5.32 -11.66 15.71
C ALA A 53 -6.72 -12.27 15.73
N LEU A 54 -7.14 -12.94 14.64
CA LEU A 54 -8.42 -13.62 14.55
C LEU A 54 -8.55 -14.71 15.62
N ALA A 55 -7.58 -15.62 15.71
CA ALA A 55 -7.59 -16.69 16.70
C ALA A 55 -7.61 -16.12 18.14
N LYS A 56 -6.81 -15.09 18.41
CA LYS A 56 -6.78 -14.41 19.71
C LYS A 56 -8.14 -13.82 20.10
N VAL A 57 -8.84 -13.16 19.18
CA VAL A 57 -10.17 -12.60 19.43
C VAL A 57 -11.20 -13.72 19.61
N GLN A 58 -11.17 -14.74 18.74
CA GLN A 58 -12.05 -15.90 18.86
C GLN A 58 -11.91 -16.61 20.20
N GLY A 59 -10.69 -16.75 20.73
CA GLY A 59 -10.44 -17.29 22.06
C GLY A 59 -10.97 -16.42 23.20
N ARG A 60 -10.90 -15.09 23.08
CA ARG A 60 -11.50 -14.15 24.04
C ARG A 60 -13.01 -14.28 24.10
N LEU A 61 -13.65 -14.42 22.95
CA LEU A 61 -15.10 -14.61 22.80
C LEU A 61 -15.57 -16.04 23.07
N GLY A 62 -14.64 -16.98 23.27
CA GLY A 62 -14.97 -18.39 23.51
C GLY A 62 -15.47 -19.14 22.27
N LEU A 63 -15.23 -18.61 21.06
CA LEU A 63 -15.59 -19.24 19.79
C LEU A 63 -14.66 -20.43 19.46
N ILE A 64 -13.40 -20.36 19.92
CA ILE A 64 -12.45 -21.47 19.90
C ILE A 64 -11.86 -21.65 21.31
N PRO A 65 -11.31 -22.83 21.66
CA PRO A 65 -10.67 -23.04 22.95
C PRO A 65 -9.54 -22.03 23.20
N LYS A 66 -9.51 -21.44 24.40
CA LYS A 66 -8.50 -20.44 24.78
C LYS A 66 -7.05 -20.92 24.61
N ALA A 67 -6.80 -22.21 24.86
CA ALA A 67 -5.49 -22.82 24.65
C ALA A 67 -5.11 -22.82 23.17
N SER A 68 -6.03 -23.21 22.28
CA SER A 68 -5.81 -23.17 20.83
C SER A 68 -5.61 -21.75 20.31
N ALA A 69 -6.39 -20.78 20.78
CA ALA A 69 -6.22 -19.38 20.44
C ALA A 69 -4.82 -18.85 20.80
N ALA A 70 -4.35 -19.16 22.02
CA ALA A 70 -3.02 -18.75 22.48
C ALA A 70 -1.90 -19.43 21.67
N ALA A 71 -2.03 -20.74 21.39
CA ALA A 71 -1.07 -21.47 20.58
C ALA A 71 -0.95 -20.89 19.16
N ILE A 72 -2.09 -20.59 18.52
CA ILE A 72 -2.11 -20.00 17.17
C ILE A 72 -1.53 -18.57 17.17
N ASP A 73 -1.96 -17.68 18.08
CA ASP A 73 -1.43 -16.30 18.15
C ASP A 73 0.09 -16.29 18.36
N ASN A 74 0.60 -17.13 19.28
CA ASN A 74 2.04 -17.26 19.51
C ASN A 74 2.77 -17.78 18.26
N ALA A 75 2.27 -18.85 17.65
CA ALA A 75 2.85 -19.40 16.42
C ALA A 75 2.88 -18.37 15.29
N MET A 76 1.82 -17.57 15.13
CA MET A 76 1.79 -16.51 14.11
C MET A 76 2.81 -15.41 14.37
N ARG A 77 3.27 -15.19 15.60
CA ARG A 77 4.33 -14.20 15.90
C ARG A 77 5.73 -14.74 15.61
N GLU A 78 5.95 -16.03 15.85
CA GLU A 78 7.27 -16.64 15.85
C GLU A 78 7.62 -17.31 14.51
N LEU A 79 6.67 -18.03 13.91
CA LEU A 79 6.91 -18.79 12.69
C LEU A 79 7.33 -17.89 11.54
N GLN A 80 8.24 -18.44 10.73
CA GLN A 80 8.67 -17.87 9.46
C GLN A 80 8.22 -18.82 8.36
N VAL A 81 7.61 -18.27 7.32
CA VAL A 81 7.21 -19.01 6.13
C VAL A 81 7.96 -18.41 4.95
N ASP A 82 8.75 -19.24 4.26
CA ASP A 82 9.36 -18.86 3.00
C ASP A 82 8.25 -18.67 1.94
N PRO A 83 8.04 -17.45 1.42
CA PRO A 83 6.98 -17.21 0.44
C PRO A 83 7.14 -18.06 -0.83
N ALA A 84 8.37 -18.40 -1.22
CA ALA A 84 8.60 -19.22 -2.41
C ALA A 84 8.02 -20.63 -2.26
N SER A 85 7.95 -21.15 -1.03
CA SER A 85 7.38 -22.47 -0.74
C SER A 85 5.87 -22.53 -1.01
N LEU A 86 5.17 -21.39 -1.02
CA LEU A 86 3.73 -21.31 -1.28
C LEU A 86 3.37 -21.39 -2.76
N ALA A 87 4.34 -21.25 -3.67
CA ALA A 87 4.08 -21.10 -5.10
C ALA A 87 3.31 -22.29 -5.73
N PRO A 88 3.60 -23.58 -5.43
CA PRO A 88 2.83 -24.70 -5.96
C PRO A 88 1.37 -24.68 -5.52
N GLY A 89 1.12 -24.47 -4.22
CA GLY A 89 -0.24 -24.41 -3.68
C GLY A 89 -1.01 -23.18 -4.19
N THR A 90 -0.34 -22.04 -4.31
CA THR A 90 -0.91 -20.81 -4.90
C THR A 90 -1.35 -21.04 -6.34
N ARG A 91 -0.53 -21.74 -7.15
CA ARG A 91 -0.88 -22.10 -8.53
C ARG A 91 -2.13 -22.99 -8.57
N ALA A 92 -2.22 -23.97 -7.68
CA ALA A 92 -3.34 -24.92 -7.65
C ALA A 92 -4.66 -24.26 -7.18
N ALA A 93 -4.58 -23.38 -6.19
CA ALA A 93 -5.76 -22.73 -5.60
C ALA A 93 -6.16 -21.41 -6.29
N GLY A 94 -5.26 -20.83 -7.10
CA GLY A 94 -5.43 -19.49 -7.70
C GLY A 94 -5.19 -18.32 -6.73
N ILE A 95 -4.96 -18.61 -5.45
CA ILE A 95 -4.72 -17.65 -4.36
C ILE A 95 -3.79 -18.27 -3.30
N PRO A 96 -3.00 -17.46 -2.56
CA PRO A 96 -1.98 -17.98 -1.66
C PRO A 96 -2.49 -18.44 -0.30
N ALA A 97 -3.67 -17.98 0.14
CA ALA A 97 -4.14 -18.21 1.50
C ALA A 97 -4.32 -19.71 1.86
N PRO A 98 -4.88 -20.58 1.01
CA PRO A 98 -4.97 -22.02 1.32
C PRO A 98 -3.59 -22.65 1.55
N ALA A 99 -2.64 -22.39 0.65
CA ALA A 99 -1.28 -22.91 0.77
C ALA A 99 -0.57 -22.40 2.04
N LEU A 100 -0.81 -21.14 2.41
CA LEU A 100 -0.30 -20.57 3.64
C LEU A 100 -0.92 -21.25 4.87
N VAL A 101 -2.24 -21.40 4.92
CA VAL A 101 -2.93 -22.04 6.04
C VAL A 101 -2.44 -23.48 6.23
N ASP A 102 -2.29 -24.25 5.15
CA ASP A 102 -1.76 -25.62 5.21
C ASP A 102 -0.32 -25.64 5.76
N ALA A 103 0.56 -24.79 5.21
CA ALA A 103 1.94 -24.68 5.69
C ALA A 103 2.03 -24.29 7.19
N LEU A 104 1.14 -23.43 7.65
CA LEU A 104 1.07 -23.01 9.06
C LEU A 104 0.54 -24.14 9.94
N ARG A 105 -0.51 -24.86 9.51
CA ARG A 105 -1.04 -26.02 10.25
C ARG A 105 0.03 -27.08 10.46
N ASP A 106 0.79 -27.36 9.41
CA ASP A 106 1.94 -28.27 9.48
C ASP A 106 3.01 -27.72 10.43
N ALA A 107 3.37 -26.44 10.31
CA ALA A 107 4.41 -25.82 11.14
C ALA A 107 4.03 -25.71 12.64
N LEU A 108 2.73 -25.67 12.97
CA LEU A 108 2.27 -25.64 14.37
C LEU A 108 2.65 -26.90 15.15
N GLN A 109 2.80 -28.05 14.48
CA GLN A 109 3.12 -29.35 15.12
C GLN A 109 2.20 -29.71 16.31
N ALA A 110 0.98 -29.18 16.31
CA ALA A 110 -0.03 -29.36 17.36
C ALA A 110 -1.42 -29.52 16.72
N PRO A 111 -1.77 -30.72 16.23
CA PRO A 111 -3.00 -30.97 15.47
C PRO A 111 -4.29 -30.56 16.23
N GLU A 112 -4.29 -30.67 17.55
CA GLU A 112 -5.37 -30.26 18.45
C GLU A 112 -5.63 -28.75 18.45
N HIS A 113 -4.65 -27.95 18.03
CA HIS A 113 -4.77 -26.50 17.89
C HIS A 113 -4.91 -26.10 16.42
N ALA A 114 -4.20 -26.76 15.51
CA ALA A 114 -4.10 -26.42 14.10
C ALA A 114 -5.45 -26.41 13.35
N HIS A 115 -6.42 -27.25 13.75
CA HIS A 115 -7.73 -27.26 13.11
C HIS A 115 -8.58 -26.01 13.39
N TYR A 116 -8.23 -25.21 14.41
CA TYR A 116 -8.86 -23.91 14.69
C TYR A 116 -8.18 -22.74 13.95
N LEU A 117 -7.05 -22.96 13.28
CA LEU A 117 -6.46 -21.94 12.40
C LEU A 117 -7.41 -21.67 11.23
N HIS A 118 -7.59 -20.39 10.90
CA HIS A 118 -8.51 -19.92 9.84
C HIS A 118 -10.00 -20.20 10.13
N TRP A 119 -10.39 -20.37 11.40
CA TRP A 119 -11.75 -20.77 11.76
C TRP A 119 -12.80 -19.74 11.30
N GLY A 120 -13.72 -20.17 10.42
CA GLY A 120 -14.85 -19.38 9.92
C GLY A 120 -14.51 -18.27 8.91
N ALA A 121 -13.23 -17.91 8.76
CA ALA A 121 -12.77 -16.95 7.76
C ALA A 121 -12.77 -17.56 6.35
N THR A 122 -12.82 -16.71 5.34
CA THR A 122 -12.46 -17.08 3.97
C THR A 122 -11.07 -16.56 3.61
N SER A 123 -10.46 -17.12 2.56
CA SER A 123 -9.17 -16.66 2.04
C SER A 123 -9.14 -15.15 1.77
N GLN A 124 -10.23 -14.58 1.26
CA GLN A 124 -10.32 -13.17 0.98
C GLN A 124 -10.30 -12.29 2.25
N ASP A 125 -10.88 -12.74 3.37
CA ASP A 125 -10.85 -12.00 4.65
C ASP A 125 -9.40 -11.73 5.08
N ILE A 126 -8.57 -12.77 4.99
CA ILE A 126 -7.16 -12.74 5.39
C ILE A 126 -6.31 -11.92 4.40
N MET A 127 -6.52 -12.14 3.10
CA MET A 127 -5.78 -11.44 2.05
C MET A 127 -6.09 -9.95 2.03
N ASP A 128 -7.37 -9.56 2.10
CA ASP A 128 -7.80 -8.17 2.04
C ASP A 128 -7.44 -7.41 3.32
N THR A 129 -7.62 -8.02 4.51
CA THR A 129 -7.16 -7.40 5.77
C THR A 129 -5.63 -7.28 5.78
N GLY A 130 -4.91 -8.30 5.29
CA GLY A 130 -3.45 -8.26 5.13
C GLY A 130 -2.98 -7.19 4.14
N LEU A 131 -3.72 -6.94 3.05
CA LEU A 131 -3.48 -5.82 2.15
C LEU A 131 -3.69 -4.48 2.86
N VAL A 132 -4.82 -4.30 3.55
CA VAL A 132 -5.16 -3.06 4.25
C VAL A 132 -4.13 -2.71 5.33
N LEU A 133 -3.60 -3.71 6.06
CA LEU A 133 -2.52 -3.51 7.03
C LEU A 133 -1.26 -2.89 6.39
N ARG A 134 -0.93 -3.31 5.15
CA ARG A 134 0.21 -2.78 4.40
C ARG A 134 -0.11 -1.41 3.79
N LEU A 135 -1.33 -1.22 3.28
CA LEU A 135 -1.80 0.07 2.79
C LEU A 135 -1.87 1.14 3.88
N ARG A 136 -2.07 0.79 5.15
CA ARG A 136 -1.89 1.72 6.28
C ARG A 136 -0.49 2.31 6.29
N GLY A 137 0.54 1.47 6.17
CA GLY A 137 1.94 1.93 6.09
C GLY A 137 2.18 2.84 4.88
N VAL A 138 1.58 2.53 3.73
CA VAL A 138 1.62 3.41 2.54
C VAL A 138 0.98 4.76 2.83
N CYS A 139 -0.19 4.79 3.47
CA CYS A 139 -0.86 6.04 3.83
C CYS A 139 -0.01 6.88 4.77
N ASP A 140 0.64 6.26 5.77
CA ASP A 140 1.51 6.95 6.73
C ASP A 140 2.73 7.57 6.03
N ILE A 141 3.37 6.82 5.13
CA ILE A 141 4.51 7.31 4.31
C ILE A 141 4.08 8.50 3.43
N VAL A 142 2.96 8.38 2.72
CA VAL A 142 2.46 9.42 1.82
C VAL A 142 2.09 10.68 2.61
N GLU A 143 1.43 10.52 3.75
CA GLU A 143 1.01 11.64 4.62
C GLU A 143 2.21 12.42 5.18
N ASP A 144 3.24 11.73 5.68
CA ASP A 144 4.47 12.36 6.15
C ASP A 144 5.18 13.12 5.01
N ARG A 145 5.39 12.44 3.88
CA ARG A 145 6.11 13.03 2.74
C ARG A 145 5.36 14.21 2.13
N LEU A 146 4.04 14.14 1.98
CA LEU A 146 3.22 15.28 1.58
C LEU A 146 3.37 16.44 2.56
N THR A 147 3.34 16.16 3.87
CA THR A 147 3.49 17.20 4.90
C THR A 147 4.86 17.87 4.83
N ARG A 148 5.94 17.10 4.65
CA ARG A 148 7.30 17.62 4.48
C ARG A 148 7.44 18.45 3.21
N LEU A 149 6.91 17.96 2.09
CA LEU A 149 6.91 18.68 0.81
C LEU A 149 6.14 20.00 0.91
N LEU A 150 4.93 19.98 1.47
CA LEU A 150 4.12 21.18 1.67
C LEU A 150 4.83 22.22 2.54
N ARG A 151 5.51 21.80 3.62
CA ARG A 151 6.34 22.71 4.44
C ARG A 151 7.50 23.29 3.64
N ALA A 152 8.16 22.49 2.79
CA ALA A 152 9.24 22.97 1.92
C ALA A 152 8.73 24.00 0.89
N LEU A 153 7.62 23.71 0.21
CA LEU A 153 6.98 24.61 -0.72
C LEU A 153 6.53 25.90 -0.05
N ALA A 154 5.93 25.83 1.15
CA ALA A 154 5.53 27.01 1.90
C ALA A 154 6.73 27.91 2.25
N ARG A 155 7.86 27.32 2.68
CA ARG A 155 9.10 28.08 2.93
C ARG A 155 9.62 28.75 1.66
N GLN A 156 9.69 28.02 0.55
CA GLN A 156 10.15 28.56 -0.74
C GLN A 156 9.23 29.68 -1.26
N ALA A 157 7.91 29.49 -1.12
CA ALA A 157 6.92 30.50 -1.48
C ALA A 157 7.11 31.79 -0.67
N ALA A 158 7.37 31.68 0.64
CA ALA A 158 7.61 32.83 1.51
C ALA A 158 8.96 33.52 1.22
N THR A 159 10.05 32.74 1.08
CA THR A 159 11.39 33.28 0.80
C THR A 159 11.42 34.09 -0.49
N HIS A 160 10.67 33.65 -1.50
CA HIS A 160 10.65 34.29 -2.82
C HIS A 160 9.31 34.98 -3.12
N ALA A 161 8.60 35.43 -2.08
CA ALA A 161 7.27 36.00 -2.19
C ALA A 161 7.21 37.23 -3.12
N GLU A 162 8.27 38.03 -3.15
CA GLU A 162 8.36 39.29 -3.92
C GLU A 162 9.21 39.19 -5.20
N LEU A 163 9.85 38.05 -5.47
CA LEU A 163 10.76 37.90 -6.61
C LEU A 163 9.94 37.75 -7.92
N PRO A 164 10.05 38.68 -8.89
CA PRO A 164 9.29 38.60 -10.14
C PRO A 164 9.78 37.43 -11.02
N LEU A 165 8.85 36.86 -11.78
CA LEU A 165 9.10 35.83 -12.79
C LEU A 165 8.40 36.24 -14.10
N ALA A 166 8.99 35.94 -15.26
CA ALA A 166 8.26 36.06 -16.52
C ALA A 166 7.23 34.94 -16.62
N ALA A 167 5.93 35.26 -16.55
CA ALA A 167 4.90 34.24 -16.80
C ALA A 167 4.88 33.82 -18.26
N ARG A 168 4.44 32.57 -18.48
CA ARG A 168 4.18 32.03 -19.80
C ARG A 168 2.75 31.53 -19.89
N THR A 169 1.96 32.10 -20.80
CA THR A 169 0.60 31.63 -21.12
C THR A 169 0.57 31.29 -22.60
N ARG A 170 0.16 30.06 -22.95
CA ARG A 170 0.23 29.57 -24.34
C ARG A 170 1.62 29.79 -24.98
N PRO A 171 2.65 29.16 -24.43
CA PRO A 171 4.07 29.53 -24.52
C PRO A 171 4.53 31.00 -24.65
N GLN A 172 3.68 32.02 -24.53
CA GLN A 172 4.06 33.42 -24.72
C GLN A 172 4.28 34.13 -23.40
N ILE A 173 5.22 35.10 -23.38
CA ILE A 173 5.46 35.97 -22.23
C ILE A 173 4.17 36.72 -21.87
N ALA A 174 3.83 36.70 -20.59
CA ALA A 174 2.65 37.37 -20.04
C ALA A 174 3.04 38.28 -18.87
N THR A 175 2.05 38.96 -18.29
CA THR A 175 2.23 39.82 -17.11
C THR A 175 2.91 39.05 -15.97
N PRO A 176 3.95 39.61 -15.34
CA PRO A 176 4.82 38.85 -14.44
C PRO A 176 4.13 38.51 -13.11
N PRO A 177 4.02 37.23 -12.73
CA PRO A 177 3.72 36.84 -11.37
C PRO A 177 4.99 36.97 -10.52
N ARG A 178 4.83 36.66 -9.25
CA ARG A 178 5.95 36.45 -8.33
C ARG A 178 6.21 34.95 -8.23
N ILE A 179 7.47 34.52 -8.23
CA ILE A 179 7.81 33.09 -8.15
C ILE A 179 7.22 32.45 -6.89
N GLY A 180 7.15 33.18 -5.76
CA GLY A 180 6.53 32.68 -4.55
C GLY A 180 5.06 32.29 -4.73
N ALA A 181 4.32 33.03 -5.57
CA ALA A 181 2.94 32.69 -5.93
C ALA A 181 2.87 31.43 -6.80
N VAL A 182 3.83 31.23 -7.71
CA VAL A 182 3.92 30.01 -8.53
C VAL A 182 4.22 28.78 -7.66
N VAL A 183 5.16 28.90 -6.71
CA VAL A 183 5.49 27.84 -5.75
C VAL A 183 4.29 27.52 -4.85
N ALA A 184 3.58 28.54 -4.36
CA ALA A 184 2.35 28.34 -3.59
C ALA A 184 1.28 27.59 -4.42
N ALA A 185 1.15 27.94 -5.70
CA ALA A 185 0.23 27.26 -6.62
C ALA A 185 0.59 25.78 -6.88
N TRP A 186 1.87 25.38 -6.78
CA TRP A 186 2.24 23.96 -6.78
C TRP A 186 1.74 23.22 -5.52
N GLY A 187 1.77 23.89 -4.37
CA GLY A 187 1.36 23.31 -3.08
C GLY A 187 -0.16 23.23 -2.88
N ALA A 188 -0.93 24.14 -3.47
CA ALA A 188 -2.38 24.20 -3.32
C ALA A 188 -3.11 22.87 -3.62
N PRO A 189 -2.91 22.19 -4.76
CA PRO A 189 -3.55 20.90 -5.00
C PRO A 189 -3.11 19.83 -4.00
N LEU A 190 -1.83 19.83 -3.59
CA LEU A 190 -1.28 18.87 -2.62
C LEU A 190 -1.91 19.00 -1.23
N LEU A 191 -2.34 20.20 -0.82
CA LEU A 191 -3.13 20.39 0.41
C LEU A 191 -4.48 19.68 0.33
N VAL A 192 -5.20 19.86 -0.79
CA VAL A 192 -6.49 19.21 -1.04
C VAL A 192 -6.32 17.68 -1.06
N GLN A 193 -5.25 17.17 -1.66
CA GLN A 193 -5.00 15.73 -1.71
C GLN A 193 -4.61 15.15 -0.35
N ARG A 194 -3.88 15.90 0.49
CA ARG A 194 -3.61 15.48 1.87
C ARG A 194 -4.89 15.39 2.70
N GLU A 195 -5.79 16.36 2.55
CA GLU A 195 -7.10 16.30 3.20
C GLU A 195 -7.94 15.11 2.69
N ALA A 196 -7.95 14.89 1.38
CA ALA A 196 -8.63 13.73 0.79
C ALA A 196 -8.07 12.40 1.29
N LEU A 197 -6.76 12.29 1.53
CA LEU A 197 -6.16 11.12 2.17
C LEU A 197 -6.76 10.91 3.57
N ALA A 198 -6.77 11.94 4.41
CA ALA A 198 -7.32 11.87 5.77
C ALA A 198 -8.80 11.45 5.76
N GLN A 199 -9.59 11.96 4.82
CA GLN A 199 -11.00 11.59 4.65
C GLN A 199 -11.20 10.15 4.14
N LEU A 200 -10.27 9.64 3.32
CA LEU A 200 -10.31 8.28 2.78
C LEU A 200 -9.93 7.23 3.84
N ARG A 201 -8.95 7.53 4.71
CA ARG A 201 -8.43 6.59 5.72
C ARG A 201 -9.49 5.77 6.45
N PRO A 202 -10.57 6.34 7.04
CA PRO A 202 -11.57 5.54 7.76
C PRO A 202 -12.36 4.57 6.86
N ARG A 203 -12.52 4.87 5.57
CA ARG A 203 -13.20 4.00 4.60
C ARG A 203 -12.28 2.94 4.00
N LEU A 204 -10.98 3.24 3.91
CA LEU A 204 -9.97 2.33 3.38
C LEU A 204 -9.47 1.34 4.44
N LEU A 205 -9.18 1.82 5.65
CA LEU A 205 -8.48 1.08 6.69
C LEU A 205 -9.45 0.30 7.56
N ARG A 206 -10.14 -0.69 6.97
CA ARG A 206 -11.11 -1.55 7.64
C ARG A 206 -10.75 -3.02 7.53
N VAL A 207 -11.16 -3.83 8.51
CA VAL A 207 -11.02 -5.29 8.43
C VAL A 207 -11.96 -5.88 7.38
N SER A 208 -11.56 -6.99 6.77
CA SER A 208 -12.43 -7.87 6.00
C SER A 208 -12.68 -9.12 6.85
N LEU A 209 -13.94 -9.36 7.22
CA LEU A 209 -14.35 -10.58 7.91
C LEU A 209 -15.83 -10.86 7.60
N ALA A 210 -16.08 -11.66 6.56
CA ALA A 210 -17.44 -11.98 6.12
C ALA A 210 -17.64 -13.45 5.73
N GLY A 211 -16.59 -14.28 5.78
CA GLY A 211 -16.66 -15.71 5.49
C GLY A 211 -16.95 -16.03 4.02
N ALA A 212 -17.16 -17.31 3.72
CA ALA A 212 -17.12 -17.86 2.37
C ALA A 212 -18.02 -17.16 1.33
N ALA A 213 -19.23 -16.77 1.71
CA ALA A 213 -20.23 -16.14 0.83
C ALA A 213 -20.58 -14.70 1.26
N GLY A 214 -19.78 -14.08 2.12
CA GLY A 214 -20.04 -12.74 2.64
C GLY A 214 -21.20 -12.65 3.65
N ASN A 215 -21.76 -13.79 4.08
CA ASN A 215 -22.89 -13.89 5.00
C ASN A 215 -22.51 -14.34 6.41
N SER A 216 -21.22 -14.56 6.67
CA SER A 216 -20.67 -14.91 7.98
C SER A 216 -21.26 -16.17 8.64
N ALA A 217 -21.88 -17.07 7.87
CA ALA A 217 -22.61 -18.22 8.42
C ALA A 217 -21.73 -19.14 9.30
N ALA A 218 -20.43 -19.23 9.02
CA ALA A 218 -19.49 -20.05 9.78
C ALA A 218 -18.88 -19.33 11.00
N LEU A 219 -19.15 -18.03 11.20
CA LEU A 219 -18.58 -17.21 12.28
C LEU A 219 -19.50 -17.15 13.52
N GLY A 220 -20.72 -17.70 13.42
CA GLY A 220 -21.70 -17.79 14.51
C GLY A 220 -22.40 -16.46 14.81
N ASP A 221 -23.24 -16.48 15.85
CA ASP A 221 -24.14 -15.36 16.19
C ASP A 221 -23.41 -14.12 16.73
N GLN A 222 -22.12 -14.24 17.07
CA GLN A 222 -21.29 -13.17 17.62
C GLN A 222 -20.43 -12.45 16.56
N VAL A 223 -20.73 -12.62 15.27
CA VAL A 223 -19.90 -12.08 14.18
C VAL A 223 -19.65 -10.58 14.29
N GLU A 224 -20.66 -9.79 14.64
CA GLU A 224 -20.52 -8.33 14.75
C GLU A 224 -19.50 -7.95 15.83
N GLN A 225 -19.61 -8.58 17.01
CA GLN A 225 -18.66 -8.39 18.10
C GLN A 225 -17.26 -8.90 17.73
N LEU A 226 -17.16 -10.07 17.09
CA LEU A 226 -15.90 -10.63 16.61
C LEU A 226 -15.19 -9.67 15.64
N ARG A 227 -15.93 -9.13 14.68
CA ARG A 227 -15.38 -8.21 13.67
C ARG A 227 -14.93 -6.89 14.30
N ALA A 228 -15.73 -6.32 15.21
CA ALA A 228 -15.37 -5.11 15.95
C ALA A 228 -14.12 -5.32 16.83
N GLU A 229 -14.01 -6.45 17.54
CA GLU A 229 -12.83 -6.76 18.35
C GLU A 229 -11.59 -7.07 17.50
N LEU A 230 -11.75 -7.70 16.32
CA LEU A 230 -10.67 -7.90 15.35
C LEU A 230 -10.17 -6.56 14.79
N ALA A 231 -11.09 -5.65 14.46
CA ALA A 231 -10.76 -4.30 14.02
C ALA A 231 -9.92 -3.57 15.08
N ALA A 232 -10.36 -3.61 16.34
CA ALA A 232 -9.62 -3.04 17.46
C ALA A 232 -8.24 -3.69 17.65
N GLU A 233 -8.14 -5.02 17.61
CA GLU A 233 -6.87 -5.76 17.76
C GLU A 233 -5.85 -5.40 16.67
N LEU A 234 -6.32 -5.17 15.44
CA LEU A 234 -5.47 -4.82 14.30
C LEU A 234 -5.24 -3.30 14.14
N ALA A 235 -5.87 -2.48 14.98
CA ALA A 235 -5.92 -1.02 14.84
C ALA A 235 -6.41 -0.60 13.44
N LEU A 236 -7.56 -1.16 13.06
CA LEU A 236 -8.31 -0.88 11.83
C LEU A 236 -9.77 -0.54 12.21
N GLY A 237 -10.54 -0.02 11.25
CA GLY A 237 -11.97 0.19 11.40
C GLY A 237 -12.78 -1.09 11.20
N ASP A 238 -13.97 -1.11 11.79
CA ASP A 238 -15.00 -2.10 11.47
C ASP A 238 -15.70 -1.72 10.15
N SER A 239 -16.17 -2.72 9.40
CA SER A 239 -17.05 -2.53 8.26
C SER A 239 -18.37 -3.24 8.53
N GLU A 240 -19.45 -2.50 8.72
CA GLU A 240 -20.79 -3.08 8.97
C GLU A 240 -21.19 -4.10 7.89
N LEU A 241 -20.79 -3.84 6.63
CA LEU A 241 -21.05 -4.68 5.47
C LEU A 241 -19.77 -5.35 4.94
N ALA A 242 -19.93 -6.54 4.37
CA ALA A 242 -18.88 -7.21 3.61
C ALA A 242 -18.51 -6.37 2.37
N TRP A 243 -17.21 -6.19 2.14
CA TRP A 243 -16.68 -5.41 1.01
C TRP A 243 -15.83 -6.28 0.06
N HIS A 244 -16.07 -7.60 0.05
CA HIS A 244 -15.38 -8.53 -0.85
C HIS A 244 -15.52 -8.10 -2.33
N SER A 245 -16.71 -7.64 -2.72
CA SER A 245 -17.01 -7.12 -4.07
C SER A 245 -17.00 -5.59 -4.17
N ASP A 246 -17.09 -4.87 -3.04
CA ASP A 246 -16.99 -3.42 -3.02
C ASP A 246 -15.52 -2.97 -2.96
N ARG A 247 -14.98 -2.59 -4.13
CA ARG A 247 -13.58 -2.14 -4.27
C ARG A 247 -13.45 -0.62 -4.31
N THR A 248 -14.49 0.12 -3.92
CA THR A 248 -14.58 1.57 -4.04
C THR A 248 -13.44 2.28 -3.30
N ALA A 249 -13.18 1.94 -2.05
CA ALA A 249 -12.11 2.59 -1.27
C ALA A 249 -10.70 2.35 -1.87
N LEU A 250 -10.46 1.17 -2.44
CA LEU A 250 -9.19 0.88 -3.13
C LEU A 250 -9.06 1.68 -4.42
N ALA A 251 -10.14 1.82 -5.18
CA ALA A 251 -10.19 2.66 -6.36
C ALA A 251 -10.01 4.15 -6.02
N GLU A 252 -10.61 4.63 -4.92
CA GLU A 252 -10.40 5.99 -4.40
C GLU A 252 -8.93 6.25 -4.04
N LEU A 253 -8.25 5.28 -3.41
CA LEU A 253 -6.81 5.38 -3.13
C LEU A 253 -6.00 5.51 -4.43
N ALA A 254 -6.24 4.63 -5.41
CA ALA A 254 -5.54 4.68 -6.69
C ALA A 254 -5.76 6.04 -7.39
N ALA A 255 -7.01 6.52 -7.43
CA ALA A 255 -7.34 7.82 -8.02
C ALA A 255 -6.67 8.98 -7.26
N LEU A 256 -6.57 8.91 -5.93
CA LEU A 256 -5.85 9.90 -5.12
C LEU A 256 -4.36 9.93 -5.47
N LEU A 257 -3.71 8.78 -5.57
CA LEU A 257 -2.29 8.67 -5.96
C LEU A 257 -2.04 9.24 -7.35
N VAL A 258 -2.96 9.02 -8.31
CA VAL A 258 -2.88 9.63 -9.65
C VAL A 258 -2.97 11.16 -9.58
N ARG A 259 -3.86 11.73 -8.75
CA ARG A 259 -3.97 13.19 -8.58
C ARG A 259 -2.72 13.80 -7.95
N ILE A 260 -2.13 13.12 -6.96
CA ILE A 260 -0.86 13.52 -6.35
C ILE A 260 0.23 13.54 -7.44
N ASN A 261 0.35 12.45 -8.20
CA ASN A 261 1.34 12.35 -9.28
C ASN A 261 1.17 13.45 -10.34
N GLY A 262 -0.05 13.75 -10.76
CA GLY A 262 -0.32 14.83 -11.71
C GLY A 262 0.11 16.22 -11.17
N SER A 263 -0.06 16.46 -9.88
CA SER A 263 0.37 17.71 -9.24
C SER A 263 1.89 17.82 -9.17
N LEU A 264 2.57 16.71 -8.88
CA LEU A 264 4.03 16.62 -8.88
C LEU A 264 4.62 16.73 -10.30
N ALA A 265 3.95 16.15 -11.30
CA ALA A 265 4.37 16.25 -12.69
C ALA A 265 4.34 17.70 -13.20
N LYS A 266 3.31 18.47 -12.82
CA LYS A 266 3.25 19.92 -13.11
C LYS A 266 4.46 20.65 -12.51
N LEU A 267 4.76 20.42 -11.24
CA LEU A 267 5.94 21.00 -10.59
C LEU A 267 7.23 20.60 -11.34
N GLY A 268 7.37 19.32 -11.68
CA GLY A 268 8.52 18.80 -12.42
C GLY A 268 8.70 19.48 -13.78
N GLU A 269 7.63 19.61 -14.57
CA GLU A 269 7.65 20.27 -15.89
C GLU A 269 8.04 21.74 -15.77
N ASP A 270 7.47 22.47 -14.80
CA ASP A 270 7.86 23.86 -14.54
C ASP A 270 9.34 23.97 -14.17
N CYS A 271 9.87 23.05 -13.36
CA CYS A 271 11.29 23.00 -13.05
C CYS A 271 12.14 22.75 -14.29
N ILE A 272 11.76 21.80 -15.15
CA ILE A 272 12.45 21.50 -16.41
C ILE A 272 12.50 22.74 -17.30
N ILE A 273 11.37 23.44 -17.47
CA ILE A 273 11.28 24.65 -18.30
C ILE A 273 12.11 25.79 -17.69
N GLY A 274 11.99 26.03 -16.39
CA GLY A 274 12.70 27.13 -15.71
C GLY A 274 14.22 26.94 -15.67
N CYS A 275 14.69 25.68 -15.71
CA CYS A 275 16.13 25.37 -15.72
C CYS A 275 16.77 25.39 -17.12
N ARG A 276 16.00 25.57 -18.20
CA ARG A 276 16.57 25.63 -19.55
C ARG A 276 17.56 26.78 -19.68
N THR A 277 18.61 26.59 -20.45
CA THR A 277 19.72 27.56 -20.60
C THR A 277 19.24 28.93 -21.07
N GLU A 278 18.26 28.97 -21.98
CA GLU A 278 17.68 30.21 -22.48
C GLU A 278 16.78 30.94 -21.47
N MET A 279 16.36 30.26 -20.39
CA MET A 279 15.52 30.81 -19.33
C MET A 279 16.34 31.15 -18.08
N GLY A 280 17.05 30.17 -17.52
CA GLY A 280 17.92 30.34 -16.35
C GLY A 280 17.19 30.84 -15.09
N GLU A 281 15.88 30.65 -15.01
CA GLU A 281 15.02 31.19 -13.93
C GLU A 281 15.06 30.32 -12.67
N LEU A 282 15.31 29.02 -12.82
CA LEU A 282 15.42 28.05 -11.75
C LEU A 282 16.76 27.33 -11.80
N LYS A 283 17.30 26.99 -10.63
CA LYS A 283 18.51 26.19 -10.49
C LYS A 283 18.26 25.04 -9.53
N LEU A 284 18.54 23.82 -9.97
CA LEU A 284 18.46 22.62 -9.13
C LEU A 284 19.74 22.47 -8.29
N TRP A 285 19.62 21.78 -7.16
CA TRP A 285 20.70 21.61 -6.16
C TRP A 285 21.96 20.97 -6.75
N SER A 286 21.81 19.91 -7.57
CA SER A 286 22.93 19.28 -8.29
C SER A 286 22.41 18.42 -9.45
N GLY A 287 22.89 18.65 -10.66
CA GLY A 287 22.54 17.88 -11.87
C GLY A 287 23.65 16.93 -12.36
N GLY A 288 24.74 16.78 -11.60
CA GLY A 288 26.00 16.28 -12.14
C GLY A 288 26.62 17.27 -13.14
N GLY A 289 27.94 17.22 -13.31
CA GLY A 289 28.62 18.00 -14.33
C GLY A 289 28.68 17.20 -15.62
N SER A 290 28.06 17.69 -16.71
CA SER A 290 28.41 17.19 -18.04
C SER A 290 29.64 17.93 -18.52
N SER A 291 30.72 17.21 -18.81
CA SER A 291 31.98 17.77 -19.31
C SER A 291 31.86 18.40 -20.70
N THR A 292 30.73 18.24 -21.37
CA THR A 292 30.48 18.71 -22.75
C THR A 292 29.36 19.76 -22.84
N MET A 293 28.69 20.09 -21.73
CA MET A 293 27.71 21.19 -21.73
C MET A 293 28.40 22.54 -21.50
N PRO A 294 28.02 23.61 -22.23
CA PRO A 294 28.42 24.97 -21.86
C PRO A 294 27.89 25.28 -20.46
N GLN A 295 28.76 25.69 -19.54
CA GLN A 295 28.38 26.06 -18.17
C GLN A 295 27.77 27.45 -18.11
#